data_AF-A0A0J7IW78-F1
#
_entry.id   AF-A0A0J7IW78-F1
#
_cell.length_a   1.000
_cell.length_b   1.000
_cell.length_c   1.000
_cell.angle_alpha   90.00
_cell.angle_beta   90.00
_cell.angle_gamma   90.00
#
_symmetry.space_group_name_H-M   'P 1'
#
loop_
_entity.id
_entity.type
_entity.pdbx_description
1 polymer ?
#
loop_
_entity_poly.entity_id
_entity_poly.type
_entity_poly.pdbx_seq_one_letter_code
_entity_poly.pdbx_strand_id
1 'polypeptide(L)'
;MSRISKIRGRMIAEHRAASRRVLISIAKSASHNAKRSSIALEIPFEIIKDGGIYQVFDGSMIKTASLRKAIIDKSGLTKGSRICLK
;
A
#
# COMPACT_ATOMS: atom_id res chain seq x y z
N MET A 1 17.73 26.03 13.36
CA MET A 1 16.38 25.95 12.74
C MET A 1 15.38 26.67 13.64
N SER A 2 14.56 27.56 13.07
CA SER A 2 13.56 28.36 13.81
C SER A 2 12.41 27.51 14.38
N ARG A 3 11.84 27.92 15.52
CA ARG A 3 10.67 27.28 16.14
C ARG A 3 9.47 27.20 15.18
N ILE A 4 9.31 28.22 14.32
CA ILE A 4 8.24 28.31 13.32
C ILE A 4 8.40 27.23 12.24
N SER A 5 9.63 26.92 11.80
CA SER A 5 9.86 25.89 10.78
C SER A 5 9.58 24.48 11.31
N LYS A 6 9.81 24.23 12.61
CA LYS A 6 9.45 22.96 13.26
C LYS A 6 7.92 22.77 13.36
N ILE A 7 7.16 23.82 13.67
CA ILE A 7 5.69 23.76 13.77
C ILE A 7 5.08 23.48 12.39
N ARG A 8 5.50 24.20 11.35
CA ARG A 8 5.03 23.96 9.97
C ARG A 8 5.35 22.54 9.49
N GLY A 9 6.54 22.01 9.81
CA GLY A 9 6.91 20.64 9.48
C GLY A 9 5.98 19.58 10.10
N ARG A 10 5.59 19.76 11.37
CA ARG A 10 4.65 18.86 12.05
C ARG A 10 3.26 18.90 11.43
N MET A 11 2.73 20.09 11.16
CA MET A 11 1.43 20.29 10.52
C MET A 11 1.34 19.59 9.15
N ILE A 12 2.38 19.70 8.32
CA ILE A 12 2.44 19.02 7.01
C ILE A 12 2.46 17.49 7.18
N ALA A 13 3.21 16.98 8.15
CA ALA A 13 3.29 15.54 8.42
C ALA A 13 1.94 14.98 8.90
N GLU A 14 1.24 15.70 9.78
CA GLU A 14 -0.10 15.35 10.26
C GLU A 14 -1.13 15.35 9.14
N HIS A 15 -1.12 16.38 8.29
CA HIS A 15 -2.02 16.44 7.14
C HIS A 15 -1.77 15.27 6.18
N ARG A 16 -0.51 14.93 5.89
CA ARG A 16 -0.16 13.75 5.06
C ARG A 16 -0.61 12.45 5.72
N ALA A 17 -0.47 12.33 7.03
CA ALA A 17 -0.93 11.17 7.78
C ALA A 17 -2.47 11.03 7.74
N ALA A 18 -3.20 12.14 7.88
CA ALA A 18 -4.65 12.18 7.74
C ALA A 18 -5.08 11.75 6.33
N SER A 19 -4.49 12.31 5.28
CA SER A 19 -4.75 11.90 3.88
C SER A 19 -4.45 10.41 3.66
N ARG A 20 -3.36 9.90 4.24
CA ARG A 20 -3.02 8.47 4.15
C ARG A 20 -4.09 7.58 4.80
N ARG A 21 -4.63 7.96 5.96
CA ARG A 21 -5.70 7.20 6.63
C ARG A 21 -6.96 7.13 5.76
N VAL A 22 -7.33 8.25 5.14
CA VAL A 22 -8.47 8.31 4.21
C VAL A 22 -8.24 7.37 3.02
N LEU A 23 -7.07 7.43 2.37
CA LEU A 23 -6.74 6.54 1.26
C LEU A 23 -6.77 5.07 1.66
N ILE A 24 -6.24 4.73 2.85
CA ILE A 24 -6.31 3.36 3.38
C ILE A 24 -7.77 2.93 3.59
N SER A 25 -8.62 3.80 4.12
CA SER A 25 -10.05 3.50 4.32
C SER A 25 -10.73 3.21 2.99
N ILE A 26 -10.53 4.08 1.98
CA ILE A 26 -11.12 3.91 0.64
C ILE A 26 -10.64 2.61 0.02
N ALA A 27 -9.34 2.32 0.08
CA ALA A 27 -8.77 1.08 -0.45
C ALA A 27 -9.34 -0.17 0.24
N LYS A 28 -9.54 -0.13 1.56
CA LYS A 28 -10.17 -1.22 2.32
C LYS A 28 -11.62 -1.43 1.89
N SER A 29 -12.41 -0.37 1.79
CA SER A 29 -13.80 -0.44 1.35
C SER A 29 -13.91 -0.98 -0.08
N ALA A 30 -13.09 -0.48 -1.01
CA ALA A 30 -13.06 -0.96 -2.38
C ALA A 30 -12.68 -2.46 -2.45
N SER A 31 -11.66 -2.87 -1.71
CA SER A 31 -11.23 -4.28 -1.65
C SER A 31 -12.33 -5.19 -1.08
N HIS A 32 -13.01 -4.73 -0.02
CA HIS A 32 -14.10 -5.49 0.58
C HIS A 32 -15.30 -5.64 -0.36
N ASN A 33 -15.66 -4.55 -1.05
CA ASN A 33 -16.75 -4.58 -2.03
C ASN A 33 -16.41 -5.47 -3.22
N ALA A 34 -15.18 -5.39 -3.76
CA ALA A 34 -14.72 -6.27 -4.83
C ALA A 34 -14.81 -7.75 -4.43
N LYS A 35 -14.32 -8.10 -3.23
CA LYS A 35 -14.45 -9.47 -2.69
C LYS A 35 -15.91 -9.92 -2.64
N ARG A 36 -16.81 -9.09 -2.11
CA ARG A 36 -18.24 -9.43 -2.02
C ARG A 36 -18.85 -9.67 -3.40
N SER A 37 -18.54 -8.81 -4.37
CA SER A 37 -19.01 -8.96 -5.75
C SER A 37 -18.47 -10.23 -6.39
N SER A 38 -17.17 -10.54 -6.23
CA SER A 38 -16.57 -11.77 -6.76
C SER A 38 -17.22 -13.03 -6.18
N ILE A 39 -17.53 -13.04 -4.88
CA ILE A 39 -18.25 -14.16 -4.24
C ILE A 39 -19.66 -14.29 -4.80
N ALA A 40 -20.41 -13.17 -4.87
CA ALA A 40 -21.79 -13.18 -5.36
C ALA A 40 -21.92 -13.59 -6.83
N LEU A 41 -20.88 -13.35 -7.63
CA LEU A 41 -20.84 -13.69 -9.05
C LEU A 41 -20.11 -15.00 -9.35
N GLU A 42 -19.62 -15.70 -8.32
CA GLU A 42 -18.81 -16.92 -8.49
C GLU A 42 -17.63 -16.70 -9.46
N ILE A 43 -16.89 -15.61 -9.25
CA ILE A 43 -15.70 -15.27 -10.06
C ILE A 43 -14.44 -15.44 -9.19
N PRO A 44 -13.40 -16.15 -9.68
CA PRO A 44 -12.12 -16.23 -8.99
C PRO A 44 -11.50 -14.84 -8.77
N PHE A 45 -10.91 -14.62 -7.60
CA PHE A 45 -10.24 -13.36 -7.27
C PHE A 45 -8.93 -13.57 -6.54
N GLU A 46 -8.04 -12.58 -6.60
CA GLU A 46 -6.75 -12.63 -5.92
C GLU A 46 -6.75 -11.81 -4.63
N ILE A 47 -6.07 -12.32 -3.61
CA ILE A 47 -5.80 -11.61 -2.36
C ILE A 47 -4.31 -11.59 -2.06
N ILE A 48 -3.86 -10.48 -1.46
CA ILE A 48 -2.52 -10.36 -0.92
C ILE A 48 -2.58 -10.58 0.59
N LYS A 49 -1.86 -11.57 1.10
CA LYS A 49 -1.82 -11.90 2.53
C LYS A 49 -0.43 -12.43 2.91
N ASP A 50 0.12 -12.03 4.05
CA ASP A 50 1.38 -12.58 4.59
C ASP A 50 2.56 -12.63 3.58
N GLY A 51 2.66 -11.62 2.71
CA GLY A 51 3.71 -11.57 1.67
C GLY A 51 3.51 -12.56 0.52
N GLY A 52 2.33 -13.17 0.38
CA GLY A 52 1.93 -14.01 -0.75
C GLY A 52 0.74 -13.42 -1.51
N ILE A 53 0.59 -13.86 -2.77
CA ILE A 53 -0.61 -13.70 -3.57
C ILE A 53 -1.32 -15.05 -3.57
N TYR A 54 -2.62 -15.02 -3.30
CA TYR A 54 -3.48 -16.21 -3.27
C TYR A 54 -4.65 -16.00 -4.21
N GLN A 55 -4.94 -17.00 -5.03
CA GLN A 55 -6.17 -17.08 -5.78
C GLN A 55 -7.24 -17.75 -4.91
N VAL A 56 -8.42 -17.14 -4.84
CA VAL A 56 -9.56 -17.62 -4.06
C VAL A 56 -10.71 -17.89 -5.01
N PHE A 57 -11.26 -19.09 -4.91
CA PHE A 57 -12.46 -19.49 -5.63
C PHE A 57 -13.18 -20.58 -4.83
N ASP A 58 -14.51 -20.48 -4.71
CA ASP A 58 -15.37 -21.49 -4.06
C ASP A 58 -14.82 -22.02 -2.72
N GLY A 59 -14.50 -21.10 -1.80
CA GLY A 59 -13.93 -21.44 -0.47
C GLY A 59 -12.48 -21.95 -0.48
N SER A 60 -11.94 -22.31 -1.64
CA SER A 60 -10.55 -22.75 -1.81
C SER A 60 -9.62 -21.56 -1.96
N MET A 61 -8.44 -21.64 -1.33
CA MET A 61 -7.41 -20.61 -1.38
C MET A 61 -6.06 -21.23 -1.74
N ILE A 62 -5.53 -20.88 -2.90
CA ILE A 62 -4.30 -21.45 -3.44
C ILE A 62 -3.27 -20.33 -3.56
N LYS A 63 -2.10 -20.52 -2.98
CA LYS A 63 -0.99 -19.57 -3.13
C LYS A 63 -0.45 -19.63 -4.56
N THR A 64 -0.51 -18.52 -5.29
CA THR A 64 -0.04 -18.43 -6.68
C THR A 64 1.34 -17.81 -6.79
N ALA A 65 1.66 -16.86 -5.91
CA ALA A 65 2.96 -16.19 -5.93
C ALA A 65 3.40 -15.73 -4.54
N SER A 66 4.69 -15.39 -4.44
CA SER A 66 5.26 -14.73 -3.28
C SER A 66 5.68 -13.32 -3.66
N LEU A 67 5.24 -12.33 -2.89
CA LEU A 67 5.67 -10.95 -3.02
C LEU A 67 7.07 -10.82 -2.44
N ARG A 68 8.02 -10.46 -3.29
CA ARG A 68 9.33 -9.98 -2.84
C ARG A 68 9.28 -8.46 -2.82
N LYS A 69 9.50 -7.87 -1.65
CA LYS A 69 9.69 -6.42 -1.56
C LYS A 69 10.99 -6.08 -2.27
N ALA A 70 10.91 -5.27 -3.33
CA ALA A 70 12.10 -4.72 -3.96
C ALA A 70 12.81 -3.82 -2.93
N ILE A 71 13.98 -4.25 -2.47
CA ILE A 71 14.87 -3.43 -1.66
C ILE A 71 15.76 -2.71 -2.65
N ILE A 72 15.45 -1.43 -2.88
CA ILE A 72 16.32 -0.56 -3.67
C ILE A 72 17.35 0.00 -2.71
N ASP A 73 18.61 -0.40 -2.91
CA ASP A 73 19.70 0.15 -2.13
C ASP A 73 19.90 1.63 -2.49
N LYS A 74 19.89 2.48 -1.48
CA LYS A 74 19.97 3.94 -1.62
C LYS A 74 21.36 4.44 -1.24
N SER A 75 22.39 3.67 -1.60
CA SER A 75 23.78 4.01 -1.34
C SER A 75 24.21 5.22 -2.18
N GLY A 76 25.09 6.06 -1.63
CA GLY A 76 25.69 7.21 -2.34
C GLY A 76 24.80 8.45 -2.53
N LEU A 77 23.61 8.52 -1.92
CA LEU A 77 22.77 9.72 -2.01
C LEU A 77 23.34 10.88 -1.18
N THR A 78 23.64 12.00 -1.84
CA THR A 78 24.02 13.26 -1.18
C THR A 78 22.84 14.24 -1.15
N LYS A 79 22.96 15.31 -0.36
CA LYS A 79 21.91 16.33 -0.26
C LYS A 79 21.70 16.99 -1.64
N GLY A 80 20.52 16.77 -2.22
CA GLY A 80 20.16 17.29 -3.55
C GLY A 80 20.06 16.21 -4.65
N SER A 81 20.48 14.97 -4.39
CA SER A 81 20.32 13.86 -5.33
C SER A 81 18.84 13.55 -5.62
N ARG A 82 18.55 13.18 -6.88
CA ARG A 82 17.22 12.72 -7.32
C ARG A 82 17.27 11.21 -7.56
N ILE A 83 16.32 10.48 -6.97
CA ILE A 83 16.17 9.04 -7.21
C ILE A 83 15.34 8.88 -8.48
N CYS A 84 15.95 8.34 -9.52
CA CYS A 84 15.24 7.91 -10.72
C CYS A 84 14.96 6.42 -10.61
N LEU A 85 13.69 6.08 -10.44
CA LEU A 85 13.20 4.71 -10.59
C LEU A 85 13.01 4.47 -12.09
N LYS A 86 13.70 3.48 -12.66
CA LYS A 86 13.42 2.99 -14.02
C LYS A 86 12.37 1.90 -13.95
#